data_AF-A0A2K9NVR5-F1
#
_entry.id   AF-A0A2K9NVR5-F1
#
_cell.length_a   1.000
_cell.length_b   1.000
_cell.length_c   1.000
_cell.angle_alpha   90.00
_cell.angle_beta   90.00
_cell.angle_gamma   90.00
#
_symmetry.space_group_name_H-M   'P 1'
#
loop_
_entity.id
_entity.type
_entity.pdbx_description
1 polymer ?
#
loop_
_entity_poly.entity_id
_entity_poly.type
_entity_poly.pdbx_seq_one_letter_code
_entity_poly.pdbx_strand_id
1 'polypeptide(L)'
;MKNLVLAIGFLFSAGSALACNPEAQFIGKVTEYKKVRIDQNMFDCSFKINYTDYRASMVCPLSESEASTTEFVDASCSLKDGDAVSGYLVVQDGQIVIE
;
A
#
# COMPACT_ATOMS: atom_id res chain seq x y z
N MET A 1 58.90 -0.52 27.43
CA MET A 1 58.48 -0.31 26.03
C MET A 1 56.96 -0.21 26.02
N LYS A 2 56.44 0.86 25.43
CA LYS A 2 55.01 1.24 25.41
C LYS A 2 54.28 0.40 24.37
N ASN A 3 53.31 -0.42 24.77
CA ASN A 3 52.32 -0.97 23.85
C ASN A 3 50.94 -0.46 24.25
N LEU A 4 50.63 0.71 23.71
CA LEU A 4 49.29 1.29 23.64
C LEU A 4 48.68 0.76 22.35
N VAL A 5 47.59 -0.01 22.43
CA VAL A 5 46.72 -0.25 21.26
C VAL A 5 45.29 -0.01 21.72
N LEU A 6 44.84 1.21 21.48
CA LEU A 6 43.47 1.67 21.63
C LEU A 6 43.01 2.08 20.24
N ALA A 7 42.01 1.41 19.68
CA ALA A 7 41.09 2.00 18.71
C ALA A 7 39.95 1.01 18.44
N ILE A 8 38.85 1.27 19.15
CA ILE A 8 37.54 0.69 18.97
C ILE A 8 37.04 1.11 17.59
N GLY A 9 36.95 0.17 16.64
CA GLY A 9 36.33 0.37 15.33
C GLY A 9 34.85 0.00 15.35
N PHE A 10 34.03 0.69 16.15
CA PHE A 10 32.57 0.63 15.97
C PHE A 10 32.21 1.54 14.79
N LEU A 11 32.13 0.97 13.59
CA LEU A 11 31.43 1.62 12.48
C LEU A 11 29.92 1.41 12.70
N PHE A 12 29.35 2.28 13.54
CA PHE A 12 27.94 2.62 13.45
C PHE A 12 27.73 3.39 12.15
N SER A 13 27.35 2.71 11.07
CA SER A 13 26.67 3.37 9.97
C SER A 13 25.22 3.61 10.39
N ALA A 14 25.02 4.72 11.11
CA ALA A 14 23.71 5.29 11.34
C ALA A 14 23.23 6.00 10.07
N GLY A 15 21.95 5.79 9.73
CA GLY A 15 21.10 6.89 9.30
C GLY A 15 21.04 7.20 7.81
N SER A 16 20.27 6.41 7.09
CA SER A 16 19.03 6.96 6.54
C SER A 16 17.97 5.87 6.66
N ALA A 17 17.11 5.98 7.67
CA ALA A 17 15.76 5.47 7.50
C ALA A 17 15.18 6.31 6.36
N LEU A 18 15.37 5.86 5.11
CA LEU A 18 14.49 6.28 4.03
C LEU A 18 13.10 6.04 4.58
N ALA A 19 12.30 7.11 4.66
CA ALA A 19 10.87 6.97 4.87
C ALA A 19 10.36 6.17 3.67
N CYS A 20 10.39 4.85 3.83
CA CYS A 20 10.08 3.87 2.82
C CYS A 20 8.59 3.68 2.94
N ASN A 21 7.85 4.18 1.96
CA ASN A 21 6.42 3.97 1.87
C ASN A 21 6.23 2.65 1.11
N PRO A 22 5.68 1.60 1.74
CA PRO A 22 5.40 0.35 1.05
C PRO A 22 4.53 0.59 -0.18
N GLU A 23 4.90 -0.05 -1.28
CA GLU A 23 4.22 0.11 -2.56
C GLU A 23 4.17 -1.21 -3.37
N ALA A 24 3.17 -1.32 -4.25
CA ALA A 24 3.06 -2.41 -5.21
C ALA A 24 2.27 -1.97 -6.46
N GLN A 25 2.66 -2.45 -7.64
CA GLN A 25 1.82 -2.33 -8.83
C GLN A 25 0.83 -3.50 -8.90
N PHE A 26 -0.41 -3.24 -9.35
CA PHE A 26 -1.41 -4.30 -9.48
C PHE A 26 -2.27 -4.19 -10.74
N ILE A 27 -2.83 -5.33 -11.12
CA ILE A 27 -3.98 -5.46 -12.03
C ILE A 27 -4.95 -6.41 -11.35
N GLY A 28 -6.23 -6.07 -11.29
CA GLY A 28 -7.23 -6.89 -10.62
C GLY A 28 -8.65 -6.60 -11.07
N LYS A 29 -9.59 -7.19 -10.35
CA LYS A 29 -11.02 -6.99 -10.54
C LYS A 29 -11.71 -6.64 -9.23
N VAL A 30 -12.73 -5.80 -9.33
CA VAL A 30 -13.64 -5.55 -8.21
C VAL A 30 -14.41 -6.83 -7.89
N THR A 31 -14.38 -7.28 -6.63
CA THR A 31 -15.08 -8.52 -6.21
C THR A 31 -16.21 -8.31 -5.23
N GLU A 32 -16.19 -7.20 -4.51
CA GLU A 32 -17.26 -6.81 -3.60
C GLU A 32 -17.42 -5.30 -3.73
N TYR A 33 -18.49 -4.82 -4.35
CA TYR A 33 -18.85 -3.41 -4.40
C TYR A 33 -20.02 -3.13 -3.45
N LYS A 34 -19.85 -2.18 -2.54
CA LYS A 34 -20.89 -1.72 -1.62
C LYS A 34 -21.22 -0.28 -1.91
N LYS A 35 -22.51 0.02 -1.98
CA LYS A 35 -23.03 1.37 -2.13
C LYS A 35 -24.07 1.63 -1.05
N VAL A 36 -23.75 2.52 -0.13
CA VAL A 36 -24.60 2.87 1.01
C VAL A 36 -25.04 4.33 0.86
N ARG A 37 -26.35 4.58 0.94
CA ARG A 37 -26.86 5.96 0.96
C ARG A 37 -26.64 6.55 2.36
N ILE A 38 -25.88 7.65 2.43
CA ILE A 38 -25.60 8.35 3.70
C ILE A 38 -26.45 9.61 3.86
N ASP A 39 -26.91 10.23 2.77
CA ASP A 39 -27.84 11.36 2.78
C ASP A 39 -28.70 11.35 1.50
N GLN A 40 -29.64 12.28 1.36
CA GLN A 40 -30.58 12.37 0.25
C GLN A 40 -29.89 12.34 -1.13
N ASN A 41 -28.69 12.92 -1.24
CA ASN A 41 -27.91 12.99 -2.48
C ASN A 41 -26.47 12.47 -2.34
N MET A 42 -26.13 11.80 -1.24
CA MET A 42 -24.77 11.32 -1.00
C MET A 42 -24.73 9.81 -0.80
N PHE A 43 -23.76 9.18 -1.45
CA PHE A 43 -23.48 7.76 -1.33
C PHE A 43 -22.05 7.58 -0.87
N ASP A 44 -21.85 6.62 0.03
CA ASP A 44 -20.55 6.06 0.35
C ASP A 44 -20.38 4.77 -0.45
N CYS A 45 -19.30 4.68 -1.19
CA CYS A 45 -19.05 3.60 -2.14
C CYS A 45 -17.70 3.00 -1.85
N SER A 46 -17.69 1.71 -1.55
CA SER A 46 -16.49 0.98 -1.21
C SER A 46 -16.37 -0.29 -2.03
N PHE A 47 -15.14 -0.76 -2.21
CA PHE A 47 -14.88 -1.97 -2.97
C PHE A 47 -13.65 -2.74 -2.51
N LYS A 48 -13.65 -4.04 -2.80
CA LYS A 48 -12.46 -4.90 -2.69
C LYS A 48 -11.96 -5.32 -4.05
N ILE A 49 -10.66 -5.59 -4.12
CA ILE A 49 -9.97 -6.02 -5.33
C ILE A 49 -9.46 -7.44 -5.13
N ASN A 50 -9.71 -8.29 -6.12
CA ASN A 50 -8.98 -9.54 -6.29
C ASN A 50 -7.89 -9.33 -7.34
N TYR A 51 -6.63 -9.47 -6.91
CA TYR A 51 -5.47 -9.22 -7.76
C TYR A 51 -5.24 -10.38 -8.73
N THR A 52 -5.06 -10.04 -10.00
CA THR A 52 -4.69 -10.99 -11.07
C THR A 52 -3.19 -10.90 -11.40
N ASP A 53 -2.59 -9.72 -11.26
CA ASP A 53 -1.14 -9.50 -11.25
C ASP A 53 -0.82 -8.57 -10.06
N TYR A 54 0.23 -8.88 -9.29
CA TYR A 54 0.67 -8.12 -8.13
C TYR A 54 2.20 -8.09 -8.07
N ARG A 55 2.77 -6.90 -8.06
CA ARG A 55 4.21 -6.68 -8.11
C ARG A 55 4.63 -5.73 -6.99
N ALA A 56 5.00 -6.31 -5.86
CA ALA A 56 5.59 -5.56 -4.76
C ALA A 56 6.90 -4.87 -5.21
N SER A 57 7.13 -3.65 -4.75
CA SER A 57 8.38 -2.95 -5.00
C SER A 57 9.57 -3.68 -4.38
N MET A 58 10.70 -3.66 -5.08
CA MET A 58 11.94 -4.28 -4.58
C MET A 58 12.58 -3.49 -3.43
N VAL A 59 12.26 -2.20 -3.31
CA VAL A 59 12.83 -1.30 -2.30
C VAL A 59 11.94 -1.25 -1.06
N CYS A 60 10.63 -1.11 -1.28
CA CYS A 60 9.62 -0.93 -0.25
C CYS A 60 8.42 -1.85 -0.53
N PRO A 61 8.54 -3.17 -0.33
CA PRO A 61 7.48 -4.09 -0.70
C PRO A 61 6.24 -3.90 0.18
N LEU A 62 5.10 -3.66 -0.45
CA LEU A 62 3.80 -3.88 0.19
C LEU A 62 3.42 -5.37 0.06
N SER A 63 2.93 -5.99 1.14
CA SER A 63 2.49 -7.38 1.09
C SER A 63 1.13 -7.49 0.39
N GLU A 64 1.00 -8.49 -0.50
CA GLU A 64 -0.28 -8.83 -1.11
C GLU A 64 -1.34 -9.21 -0.06
N SER A 65 -0.93 -9.82 1.05
CA SER A 65 -1.86 -10.18 2.13
C SER A 65 -2.44 -8.94 2.84
N GLU A 66 -1.64 -7.89 3.00
CA GLU A 66 -2.10 -6.62 3.58
C GLU A 66 -3.04 -5.91 2.59
N ALA A 67 -2.62 -5.84 1.33
CA ALA A 67 -3.41 -5.26 0.25
C ALA A 67 -4.76 -5.96 0.05
N SER A 68 -4.80 -7.30 0.06
CA SER A 68 -6.02 -8.09 -0.22
C SER A 68 -7.12 -7.93 0.85
N THR A 69 -6.75 -7.50 2.05
CA THR A 69 -7.73 -7.23 3.13
C THR A 69 -8.26 -5.80 3.10
N THR A 70 -7.70 -4.94 2.25
CA THR A 70 -8.05 -3.52 2.18
C THR A 70 -9.37 -3.34 1.45
N GLU A 71 -10.22 -2.48 2.01
CA GLU A 71 -11.42 -1.96 1.37
C GLU A 71 -11.13 -0.54 0.90
N PHE A 72 -11.31 -0.29 -0.40
CA PHE A 72 -11.03 0.98 -1.06
C PHE A 72 -12.30 1.80 -1.21
N VAL A 73 -12.16 3.12 -1.26
CA VAL A 73 -13.29 4.05 -1.45
C VAL A 73 -13.32 4.52 -2.91
N ASP A 74 -14.48 4.40 -3.55
CA ASP A 74 -14.75 4.96 -4.87
C ASP A 74 -15.58 6.24 -4.72
N ALA A 75 -14.89 7.38 -4.66
CA ALA A 75 -15.55 8.69 -4.55
C ALA A 75 -16.51 9.00 -5.71
N SER A 76 -16.35 8.34 -6.87
CA SER A 76 -17.20 8.54 -8.04
C SER A 76 -18.42 7.63 -8.07
N CYS A 77 -18.45 6.59 -7.24
CA CYS A 77 -19.46 5.53 -7.26
C CYS A 77 -19.75 4.96 -8.66
N SER A 78 -18.70 4.84 -9.48
CA SER A 78 -18.80 4.43 -10.89
C SER A 78 -18.45 2.96 -11.11
N LEU A 79 -17.71 2.35 -10.18
CA LEU A 79 -17.29 0.95 -10.26
C LEU A 79 -18.42 -0.02 -9.94
N LYS A 80 -18.26 -1.26 -10.41
CA LYS A 80 -19.17 -2.39 -10.19
C LYS A 80 -18.38 -3.70 -10.05
N ASP A 81 -19.04 -4.72 -9.52
CA ASP A 81 -18.48 -6.06 -9.45
C ASP A 81 -18.03 -6.55 -10.84
N GLY A 82 -16.80 -7.05 -10.90
CA GLY A 82 -16.17 -7.56 -12.12
C GLY A 82 -15.42 -6.52 -12.95
N ASP A 83 -15.55 -5.22 -12.63
CA ASP A 83 -14.81 -4.17 -13.32
C ASP A 83 -13.31 -4.34 -13.12
N ALA A 84 -12.55 -4.08 -14.19
CA ALA A 84 -11.09 -4.13 -14.16
C ALA A 84 -10.53 -2.86 -13.52
N VAL A 85 -9.58 -3.04 -12.61
CA VAL A 85 -8.87 -1.96 -11.91
C VAL A 85 -7.38 -2.26 -11.91
N SER A 86 -6.57 -1.22 -12.08
CA SER A 86 -5.11 -1.30 -12.08
C SER A 86 -4.52 0.02 -11.61
N GLY A 87 -3.34 -0.02 -11.01
CA GLY A 87 -2.67 1.17 -10.51
C GLY A 87 -1.50 0.81 -9.61
N TYR A 88 -1.12 1.75 -8.75
CA TYR A 88 -0.15 1.53 -7.69
C TYR A 88 -0.85 1.58 -6.34
N LEU A 89 -0.56 0.61 -5.49
CA LEU A 89 -0.90 0.66 -4.08
C LEU A 89 0.25 1.33 -3.36
N VAL A 90 -0.06 2.31 -2.52
CA VAL A 90 0.91 2.99 -1.67
C VAL A 90 0.35 3.15 -0.27
N VAL A 91 1.22 3.13 0.74
CA VAL A 91 0.82 3.43 2.12
C VAL A 91 1.00 4.93 2.39
N GLN A 92 -0.11 5.63 2.63
CA GLN A 92 -0.15 7.04 3.02
C GLN A 92 -0.83 7.17 4.39
N ASP A 93 -0.15 7.81 5.34
CA ASP A 93 -0.64 8.01 6.71
C ASP A 93 -1.14 6.71 7.39
N GLY A 94 -0.50 5.58 7.06
CA GLY A 94 -0.85 4.25 7.59
C GLY A 94 -2.03 3.56 6.89
N GLN A 95 -2.55 4.11 5.79
CA GLN A 95 -3.61 3.52 4.98
C GLN A 95 -3.11 3.15 3.58
N ILE A 96 -3.58 2.03 3.04
CA ILE A 96 -3.28 1.62 1.65
C ILE A 96 -4.27 2.34 0.73
N VAL A 97 -3.74 3.14 -0.20
CA VAL A 97 -4.51 3.87 -1.21
C VAL A 97 -4.07 3.48 -2.61
N ILE A 98 -4.91 3.79 -3.61
CA ILE A 98 -4.62 3.57 -5.03
C ILE A 98 -4.20 4.89 -5.66
N GLU A 99 -3.05 4.91 -6.33
CA GLU A 99 -2.52 6.01 -7.16
C GLU A 99 -2.44 5.64 -8.65
#